data_AF-A0A3R6JNE7-F1
#
_entry.id   AF-A0A3R6JNE7-F1
#
_cell.length_a   1.000
_cell.length_b   1.000
_cell.length_c   1.000
_cell.angle_alpha   90.00
_cell.angle_beta   90.00
_cell.angle_gamma   90.00
#
_symmetry.space_group_name_H-M   'P 1'
#
loop_
_entity.id
_entity.type
_entity.pdbx_description
1 polymer ?
#
loop_
_entity_poly.entity_id
_entity_poly.type
_entity_poly.pdbx_seq_one_letter_code
_entity_poly.pdbx_strand_id
1 'polypeptide(L)'
;MSENISLVGASCCGCMACEAVCPVHAIELDTRGGYWYPKINACVYCGKCLDVCPILNSEHNKVKEKNTAYIAYLIDEQERRKSTSGGLFFAIATYVIQHDGVVYGAAFDDSMRVTHHRASTKQQVTMLRGSKYVQSDIRLVFQQIIDDLKTKKMVLFSGTPCQVSAVKSFCEKKANCDNLFLLEILCYGVPSPMIFQNHLKQIELNYKDAVCNYLFRDESGGWGQYYIHSADLKNGMHLYNETLFQDLEKLYRSHYNVRQSCFECRYIGRKRCADITIGDCWGVHEITKEFDSKDGVSLVLINTSFGREVWNSICNDVNSLEIEYNVLEKSNGVLVHGPEKPNDYEEFWKWFQKRGYLETLIRFTPYGGIRYSIYHKICNMKNRLRKKWYNEDRKSG
;
A
#
# COMPACT_ATOMS: atom_id res chain seq x y z
N MET A 1 34.93 0.10 0.84
CA MET A 1 34.18 1.03 -0.03
C MET A 1 33.27 1.86 0.84
N SER A 2 33.31 3.18 0.70
CA SER A 2 32.52 4.13 1.51
C SER A 2 31.12 4.28 0.91
N GLU A 3 30.30 3.24 1.01
CA GLU A 3 28.93 3.24 0.44
C GLU A 3 27.86 3.49 1.52
N ASN A 4 26.73 4.07 1.10
CA ASN A 4 25.56 4.32 1.94
C ASN A 4 24.27 4.28 1.09
N ILE A 5 23.12 4.47 1.73
CA ILE A 5 21.80 4.27 1.10
C ILE A 5 21.52 5.16 -0.12
N SER A 6 22.30 6.22 -0.36
CA SER A 6 22.18 7.04 -1.57
C SER A 6 22.32 6.23 -2.86
N LEU A 7 22.98 5.06 -2.83
CA LEU A 7 23.13 4.17 -3.98
C LEU A 7 21.79 3.63 -4.52
N VAL A 8 20.72 3.63 -3.72
CA VAL A 8 19.40 3.13 -4.14
C VAL A 8 18.67 4.14 -5.05
N GLY A 9 18.95 5.43 -4.90
CA GLY A 9 18.39 6.49 -5.73
C GLY A 9 16.86 6.41 -5.93
N ALA A 10 16.42 6.47 -7.19
CA ALA A 10 15.01 6.50 -7.57
C ALA A 10 14.24 5.21 -7.19
N SER A 11 14.92 4.07 -7.08
CA SER A 11 14.31 2.78 -6.72
C SER A 11 13.84 2.71 -5.26
N CYS A 12 14.05 3.77 -4.47
CA CYS A 12 14.01 3.77 -3.01
C CYS A 12 12.78 3.25 -2.25
N CYS A 13 11.57 3.00 -2.73
CA CYS A 13 10.36 2.63 -1.93
C CYS A 13 9.94 3.48 -0.69
N GLY A 14 10.84 4.20 -0.02
CA GLY A 14 10.56 5.08 1.12
C GLY A 14 10.01 4.36 2.36
N CYS A 15 10.66 3.29 2.80
CA CYS A 15 10.28 2.56 4.03
C CYS A 15 10.95 3.10 5.31
N MET A 16 11.88 4.06 5.19
CA MET A 16 12.63 4.69 6.28
C MET A 16 13.46 3.77 7.18
N ALA A 17 13.57 2.46 6.90
CA ALA A 17 14.39 1.54 7.70
C ALA A 17 15.86 2.00 7.82
N CYS A 18 16.39 2.62 6.75
CA CYS A 18 17.73 3.20 6.75
C CYS A 18 17.92 4.30 7.81
N GLU A 19 16.92 5.15 8.01
CA GLU A 19 16.95 6.21 9.03
C GLU A 19 16.86 5.59 10.43
N ALA A 20 15.89 4.70 10.65
CA ALA A 20 15.70 4.01 11.93
C ALA A 20 16.94 3.21 12.38
N VAL A 21 17.72 2.63 11.46
CA VAL A 21 18.89 1.81 11.80
C VAL A 21 20.17 2.63 11.99
N CYS A 22 20.18 3.91 11.56
CA CYS A 22 21.39 4.72 11.52
C CYS A 22 21.89 5.07 12.95
N PRO A 23 23.08 4.62 13.37
CA PRO A 23 23.53 4.80 14.75
C PRO A 23 24.00 6.23 15.06
N VAL A 24 24.23 7.04 14.04
CA VAL A 24 24.74 8.42 14.15
C VAL A 24 23.73 9.45 13.63
N HIS A 25 22.48 9.03 13.36
CA HIS A 25 21.40 9.90 12.87
C HIS A 25 21.78 10.73 11.63
N ALA A 26 22.60 10.15 10.74
CA ALA A 26 23.10 10.85 9.55
C ALA A 26 22.10 10.88 8.38
N ILE A 27 20.87 10.41 8.57
CA ILE A 27 19.88 10.26 7.50
C ILE A 27 18.63 11.03 7.90
N GLU A 28 18.34 12.10 7.16
CA GLU A 28 17.07 12.85 7.23
C GLU A 28 16.15 12.40 6.09
N LEU A 29 14.87 12.78 6.13
CA LEU A 29 13.94 12.55 5.02
C LEU A 29 13.70 13.84 4.24
N ASP A 30 13.96 13.81 2.95
CA ASP A 30 13.54 14.84 1.99
C ASP A 30 12.11 14.57 1.52
N THR A 31 11.26 15.59 1.56
CA THR A 31 9.84 15.56 1.19
C THR A 31 9.50 16.34 -0.09
N ARG A 32 10.47 17.01 -0.72
CA ARG A 32 10.25 17.98 -1.82
C ARG A 32 9.57 17.38 -3.07
N GLY A 33 9.59 16.05 -3.22
CA GLY A 33 8.94 15.32 -4.32
C GLY A 33 7.58 14.70 -3.96
N GLY A 34 7.02 15.04 -2.80
CA GLY A 34 5.76 14.44 -2.32
C GLY A 34 5.90 13.00 -1.79
N TYR A 35 7.11 12.47 -1.75
CA TYR A 35 7.49 11.20 -1.14
C TYR A 35 8.72 11.40 -0.27
N TRP A 36 8.99 10.41 0.58
CA TRP A 36 10.19 10.40 1.41
C TRP A 36 11.38 9.73 0.70
N TYR A 37 12.49 10.45 0.65
CA TYR A 37 13.80 9.96 0.21
C TYR A 37 14.88 10.27 1.27
N PRO A 38 15.87 9.40 1.45
CA PRO A 38 16.95 9.66 2.41
C PRO A 38 17.85 10.80 1.93
N LYS A 39 18.08 11.78 2.80
CA LYS A 39 19.06 12.85 2.64
C LYS A 39 20.20 12.60 3.64
N ILE A 40 21.41 12.39 3.11
CA ILE A 40 22.55 11.96 3.90
C ILE A 40 23.39 13.15 4.32
N ASN A 41 23.74 13.21 5.61
CA ASN A 41 24.62 14.20 6.22
C ASN A 41 25.90 13.52 6.74
N ALA A 42 26.26 13.69 8.01
CA ALA A 42 27.50 13.21 8.65
C ALA A 42 27.62 11.67 8.76
N CYS A 43 27.62 10.96 7.62
CA CYS A 43 27.66 9.51 7.54
C CYS A 43 29.05 8.97 7.85
N VAL A 44 29.11 7.97 8.74
CA VAL A 44 30.35 7.24 9.09
C VAL A 44 30.56 5.96 8.26
N TYR A 45 29.78 5.77 7.19
CA TYR A 45 29.89 4.65 6.25
C TYR A 45 29.87 3.25 6.90
N CYS A 46 29.07 3.06 7.96
CA CYS A 46 28.99 1.79 8.69
C CYS A 46 28.21 0.67 7.99
N GLY A 47 27.65 0.90 6.79
CA GLY A 47 26.93 -0.12 6.00
C GLY A 47 25.52 -0.51 6.48
N LYS A 48 25.16 -0.27 7.75
CA LYS A 48 23.88 -0.74 8.35
C LYS A 48 22.62 -0.36 7.57
N CYS A 49 22.59 0.81 6.94
CA CYS A 49 21.44 1.24 6.12
C CYS A 49 21.25 0.36 4.87
N LEU A 50 22.33 -0.23 4.34
CA LEU A 50 22.30 -1.13 3.20
C LEU A 50 21.74 -2.50 3.60
N ASP A 51 22.14 -2.98 4.78
CA ASP A 51 21.71 -4.27 5.34
C ASP A 51 20.19 -4.36 5.55
N VAL A 52 19.53 -3.23 5.86
CA VAL A 52 18.08 -3.18 6.09
C VAL A 52 17.29 -2.72 4.87
N CYS A 53 17.96 -2.38 3.76
CA CYS A 53 17.27 -1.85 2.59
C CYS A 53 16.47 -2.95 1.89
N PRO A 54 15.14 -2.85 1.75
CA PRO A 54 14.33 -3.87 1.09
C PRO A 54 14.67 -4.00 -0.40
N ILE A 55 15.12 -2.93 -1.07
CA ILE A 55 15.49 -2.96 -2.48
C ILE A 55 16.76 -3.78 -2.72
N LEU A 56 17.75 -3.65 -1.84
CA LEU A 56 19.02 -4.37 -1.93
C LEU A 56 18.88 -5.82 -1.47
N ASN A 57 17.96 -6.09 -0.54
CA ASN A 57 17.74 -7.41 0.05
C ASN A 57 16.47 -8.11 -0.49
N SER A 58 15.91 -7.66 -1.61
CA SER A 58 14.59 -8.12 -2.08
C SER A 58 14.53 -9.63 -2.33
N GLU A 59 15.54 -10.20 -2.97
CA GLU A 59 15.59 -11.65 -3.25
C GLU A 59 15.86 -12.47 -2.01
N HIS A 60 16.66 -11.95 -1.08
CA HIS A 60 16.92 -12.61 0.20
C HIS A 60 15.64 -12.72 1.05
N ASN A 61 14.83 -11.66 1.06
CA ASN A 61 13.62 -11.60 1.87
C ASN A 61 12.44 -12.40 1.31
N LYS A 62 12.47 -12.76 0.02
CA LYS A 62 11.43 -13.56 -0.63
C LYS A 62 11.40 -14.98 -0.07
N VAL A 63 10.20 -15.46 0.19
CA VAL A 63 9.93 -16.82 0.63
C VAL A 63 10.26 -17.79 -0.51
N LYS A 64 10.95 -18.88 -0.16
CA LYS A 64 11.41 -19.90 -1.11
C LYS A 64 10.37 -21.01 -1.34
N GLU A 65 9.48 -21.21 -0.38
CA GLU A 65 8.41 -22.20 -0.43
C GLU A 65 7.38 -21.84 -1.49
N LYS A 66 6.74 -22.87 -2.06
CA LYS A 66 5.61 -22.69 -2.97
C LYS A 66 4.37 -22.34 -2.15
N ASN A 67 3.75 -21.21 -2.47
CA ASN A 67 2.51 -20.80 -1.81
C ASN A 67 1.32 -21.69 -2.17
N THR A 68 0.45 -21.90 -1.17
CA THR A 68 -0.91 -22.43 -1.34
C THR A 68 -1.88 -21.26 -1.45
N ALA A 69 -2.81 -21.32 -2.38
CA ALA A 69 -3.76 -20.25 -2.65
C ALA A 69 -5.17 -20.61 -2.17
N TYR A 70 -5.83 -19.67 -1.52
CA TYR A 70 -7.24 -19.76 -1.12
C TYR A 70 -8.00 -18.53 -1.60
N ILE A 71 -9.30 -18.67 -1.73
CA ILE A 71 -10.25 -17.57 -1.57
C ILE A 71 -10.92 -17.71 -0.22
N ALA A 72 -11.17 -16.60 0.47
CA ALA A 72 -11.74 -16.67 1.80
C ALA A 72 -12.43 -15.38 2.24
N TYR A 73 -13.29 -15.53 3.23
CA TYR A 73 -13.92 -14.43 3.94
C TYR A 73 -14.27 -14.79 5.39
N LEU A 74 -14.34 -13.79 6.24
CA LEU A 74 -14.79 -13.88 7.63
C LEU A 74 -16.29 -14.21 7.69
N ILE A 75 -16.64 -15.27 8.43
CA ILE A 75 -18.03 -15.75 8.58
C ILE A 75 -18.92 -14.71 9.26
N ASP A 76 -18.36 -13.97 10.24
CA ASP A 76 -19.05 -12.85 10.87
C ASP A 76 -19.27 -11.71 9.86
N GLU A 77 -20.49 -11.64 9.34
CA GLU A 77 -20.93 -10.67 8.35
C GLU A 77 -20.83 -9.22 8.85
N GLN A 78 -21.10 -8.98 10.15
CA GLN A 78 -21.04 -7.62 10.71
C GLN A 78 -19.60 -7.12 10.74
N GLU A 79 -18.66 -7.98 11.12
CA GLU A 79 -17.24 -7.64 11.14
C GLU A 79 -16.63 -7.61 9.72
N ARG A 80 -17.15 -8.42 8.80
CA ARG A 80 -16.77 -8.40 7.38
C ARG A 80 -17.16 -7.09 6.71
N ARG A 81 -18.40 -6.61 6.88
CA ARG A 81 -18.89 -5.33 6.31
C ARG A 81 -18.12 -4.09 6.77
N LYS A 82 -17.43 -4.17 7.92
CA LYS A 82 -16.51 -3.13 8.42
C LYS A 82 -15.10 -3.21 7.76
N SER A 83 -14.91 -4.11 6.80
CA SER A 83 -13.65 -4.35 6.10
C SER A 83 -13.78 -3.97 4.63
N THR A 84 -12.66 -3.70 3.98
CA THR A 84 -12.65 -3.46 2.53
C THR A 84 -12.71 -4.75 1.70
N SER A 85 -12.86 -5.93 2.28
CA SER A 85 -12.85 -7.19 1.51
C SER A 85 -13.39 -8.30 2.41
N GLY A 86 -12.92 -9.54 2.23
CA GLY A 86 -13.22 -10.69 3.09
C GLY A 86 -12.86 -10.59 4.58
N GLY A 87 -12.41 -9.44 5.11
CA GLY A 87 -12.20 -9.26 6.55
C GLY A 87 -11.02 -10.04 7.16
N LEU A 88 -10.13 -10.58 6.33
CA LEU A 88 -9.07 -11.49 6.79
C LEU A 88 -7.99 -10.81 7.63
N PHE A 89 -7.63 -9.55 7.34
CA PHE A 89 -6.73 -8.80 8.22
C PHE A 89 -7.27 -8.77 9.65
N PHE A 90 -8.58 -8.52 9.81
CA PHE A 90 -9.20 -8.45 11.12
C PHE A 90 -9.25 -9.80 11.82
N ALA A 91 -9.58 -10.88 11.10
CA ALA A 91 -9.57 -12.24 11.63
C ALA A 91 -8.20 -12.59 12.21
N ILE A 92 -7.14 -12.41 11.40
CA ILE A 92 -5.75 -12.67 11.76
C ILE A 92 -5.29 -11.78 12.92
N ALA A 93 -5.57 -10.48 12.86
CA ALA A 93 -5.20 -9.54 13.92
C ALA A 93 -5.91 -9.86 15.24
N THR A 94 -7.18 -10.27 15.20
CA THR A 94 -7.94 -10.66 16.39
C THR A 94 -7.36 -11.91 17.03
N TYR A 95 -6.98 -12.91 16.24
CA TYR A 95 -6.27 -14.09 16.73
C TYR A 95 -4.99 -13.72 17.49
N VAL A 96 -4.16 -12.82 16.94
CA VAL A 96 -2.92 -12.38 17.60
C VAL A 96 -3.22 -11.69 18.93
N ILE A 97 -4.23 -10.82 19.00
CA ILE A 97 -4.64 -10.16 20.25
C ILE A 97 -5.16 -11.16 21.28
N GLN A 98 -5.90 -12.18 20.87
CA GLN A 98 -6.43 -13.23 21.77
C GLN A 98 -5.32 -14.07 22.41
N HIS A 99 -4.12 -14.07 21.84
CA HIS A 99 -2.95 -14.78 22.35
C HIS A 99 -1.93 -13.83 22.99
N ASP A 100 -2.39 -12.74 23.60
CA ASP A 100 -1.59 -11.69 24.27
C ASP A 100 -0.51 -11.05 23.36
N GLY A 101 -0.68 -11.16 22.04
CA GLY A 101 0.17 -10.58 21.04
C GLY A 101 -0.11 -9.10 20.77
N VAL A 102 0.61 -8.55 19.79
CA VAL A 102 0.51 -7.15 19.37
C VAL A 102 0.45 -7.06 17.85
N VAL A 103 -0.28 -6.06 17.36
CA VAL A 103 -0.52 -5.86 15.93
C VAL A 103 -0.01 -4.49 15.53
N TYR A 104 0.73 -4.43 14.44
CA TYR A 104 1.20 -3.20 13.81
C TYR A 104 0.57 -3.06 12.43
N GLY A 105 -0.16 -1.97 12.19
CA GLY A 105 -0.85 -1.73 10.92
C GLY A 105 -1.08 -0.25 10.67
N ALA A 106 -1.57 0.08 9.48
CA ALA A 106 -1.76 1.46 9.05
C ALA A 106 -3.05 2.07 9.63
N ALA A 107 -2.95 3.27 10.22
CA ALA A 107 -4.07 4.09 10.67
C ALA A 107 -3.83 5.57 10.31
N PHE A 108 -4.84 6.41 10.51
CA PHE A 108 -4.65 7.86 10.50
C PHE A 108 -4.15 8.33 11.87
N ASP A 109 -3.20 9.26 11.89
CA ASP A 109 -2.89 10.04 13.08
C ASP A 109 -3.85 11.24 13.23
N ASP A 110 -3.68 12.02 14.29
CA ASP A 110 -4.51 13.20 14.59
C ASP A 110 -4.47 14.29 13.49
N SER A 111 -3.48 14.22 12.59
CA SER A 111 -3.32 15.12 11.43
C SER A 111 -3.75 14.46 10.11
N MET A 112 -4.51 13.37 10.18
CA MET A 112 -4.98 12.59 9.02
C MET A 112 -3.83 12.10 8.11
N ARG A 113 -2.61 11.93 8.65
CA ARG A 113 -1.51 11.28 7.94
C ARG A 113 -1.60 9.78 8.19
N VAL A 114 -1.28 9.00 7.16
CA VAL A 114 -1.22 7.54 7.32
C VAL A 114 0.09 7.17 8.01
N THR A 115 0.01 6.56 9.18
CA THR A 115 1.18 6.04 9.91
C THR A 115 0.91 4.61 10.38
N HIS A 116 1.94 3.87 10.74
CA HIS A 116 1.76 2.57 11.39
C HIS A 116 1.64 2.73 12.89
N HIS A 117 0.66 2.06 13.49
CA HIS A 117 0.37 2.10 14.92
C HIS A 117 0.41 0.71 15.53
N ARG A 118 0.82 0.66 16.80
CA ARG A 118 0.74 -0.53 17.66
C ARG A 118 -0.66 -0.67 18.25
N ALA A 119 -1.23 -1.87 18.17
CA ALA A 119 -2.48 -2.26 18.81
C ALA A 119 -2.23 -3.48 19.71
N SER A 120 -2.76 -3.44 20.93
CA SER A 120 -2.76 -4.56 21.89
C SER A 120 -4.16 -4.88 22.39
N THR A 121 -5.20 -4.33 21.76
CA THR A 121 -6.61 -4.63 22.04
C THR A 121 -7.40 -4.73 20.74
N LYS A 122 -8.51 -5.47 20.76
CA LYS A 122 -9.42 -5.60 19.60
C LYS A 122 -9.98 -4.25 19.15
N GLN A 123 -10.29 -3.35 20.08
CA GLN A 123 -10.75 -2.00 19.77
C GLN A 123 -9.71 -1.18 19.00
N GLN A 124 -8.43 -1.31 19.37
CA GLN A 124 -7.34 -0.63 18.65
C GLN A 124 -7.15 -1.21 17.24
N VAL A 125 -7.30 -2.53 17.07
CA VAL A 125 -7.25 -3.18 15.75
C VAL A 125 -8.31 -2.61 14.80
N THR A 126 -9.48 -2.21 15.29
CA THR A 126 -10.52 -1.58 14.46
C THR A 126 -10.02 -0.33 13.74
N MET A 127 -9.12 0.45 14.35
CA MET A 127 -8.53 1.65 13.71
C MET A 127 -7.58 1.30 12.56
N LEU A 128 -7.05 0.07 12.54
CA LEU A 128 -6.14 -0.43 11.51
C LEU A 128 -6.88 -1.00 10.29
N ARG A 129 -8.22 -1.09 10.36
CA ARG A 129 -9.05 -1.61 9.27
C ARG A 129 -9.11 -0.64 8.10
N GLY A 130 -9.37 -1.21 6.93
CA GLY A 130 -9.65 -0.47 5.70
C GLY A 130 -8.40 -0.02 4.97
N SER A 131 -8.47 -0.02 3.66
CA SER A 131 -7.37 0.32 2.77
C SER A 131 -7.08 1.82 2.81
N LYS A 132 -5.81 2.20 2.95
CA LYS A 132 -5.33 3.57 2.82
C LYS A 132 -4.36 3.64 1.63
N TYR A 133 -4.80 4.24 0.52
CA TYR A 133 -3.99 4.32 -0.71
C TYR A 133 -3.05 5.53 -0.65
N VAL A 134 -2.17 5.52 0.35
CA VAL A 134 -1.14 6.54 0.59
C VAL A 134 0.04 5.86 1.26
N GLN A 135 1.26 6.30 0.96
CA GLN A 135 2.44 5.83 1.70
C GLN A 135 2.27 6.09 3.21
N SER A 136 2.43 5.06 4.03
CA SER A 136 2.43 5.22 5.47
C SER A 136 3.83 5.47 6.03
N ASP A 137 3.91 6.29 7.07
CA ASP A 137 5.13 6.44 7.87
C ASP A 137 5.25 5.32 8.90
N ILE A 138 6.31 4.52 8.80
CA ILE A 138 6.54 3.35 9.68
C ILE A 138 7.72 3.54 10.63
N ARG A 139 8.32 4.74 10.69
CA ARG A 139 9.51 4.99 11.52
C ARG A 139 9.28 4.67 12.99
N LEU A 140 8.10 5.05 13.50
CA LEU A 140 7.75 4.94 14.92
C LEU A 140 7.69 3.49 15.40
N VAL A 141 7.39 2.54 14.51
CA VAL A 141 7.11 1.16 14.91
C VAL A 141 8.34 0.26 14.89
N PHE A 142 9.43 0.62 14.20
CA PHE A 142 10.62 -0.23 14.12
C PHE A 142 11.17 -0.59 15.51
N GLN A 143 11.40 0.39 16.37
CA GLN A 143 11.93 0.11 17.71
C GLN A 143 10.89 -0.56 18.60
N GLN A 144 9.61 -0.19 18.48
CA GLN A 144 8.52 -0.81 19.26
C GLN A 144 8.40 -2.31 18.97
N ILE A 145 8.52 -2.72 17.69
CA ILE A 145 8.53 -4.13 17.29
C ILE A 145 9.68 -4.88 17.97
N ILE A 146 10.89 -4.31 17.98
CA ILE A 146 12.05 -4.91 18.66
C ILE A 146 11.79 -5.09 20.16
N ASP A 147 11.20 -4.10 20.80
CA ASP A 147 10.93 -4.13 22.23
C ASP A 147 9.88 -5.20 22.56
N ASP A 148 8.81 -5.32 21.77
CA ASP A 148 7.82 -6.38 21.95
C ASP A 148 8.39 -7.79 21.69
N LEU A 149 9.21 -7.96 20.65
CA LEU A 149 9.87 -9.24 20.36
C LEU A 149 10.79 -9.68 21.51
N LYS A 150 11.51 -8.75 22.14
CA LYS A 150 12.34 -9.04 23.33
C LYS A 150 11.52 -9.50 24.52
N THR A 151 10.26 -9.08 24.63
CA THR A 151 9.31 -9.58 25.63
C THR A 151 8.65 -10.91 25.25
N LYS A 152 9.08 -11.53 24.14
CA LYS A 152 8.57 -12.80 23.61
C LYS A 152 7.09 -12.78 23.21
N LYS A 153 6.51 -11.60 22.97
CA LYS A 153 5.16 -11.50 22.41
C LYS A 153 5.12 -11.98 20.97
N MET A 154 3.98 -12.55 20.57
CA MET A 154 3.66 -12.69 19.15
C MET A 154 3.44 -11.28 18.57
N VAL A 155 4.20 -10.93 17.53
CA VAL A 155 4.13 -9.62 16.88
C VAL A 155 3.65 -9.80 15.45
N LEU A 156 2.46 -9.31 15.14
CA LEU A 156 1.99 -9.18 13.76
C LEU A 156 2.39 -7.82 13.20
N PHE A 157 3.13 -7.79 12.09
CA PHE A 157 3.27 -6.60 11.26
C PHE A 157 2.50 -6.77 9.95
N SER A 158 1.58 -5.84 9.68
CA SER A 158 0.83 -5.77 8.42
C SER A 158 1.22 -4.57 7.58
N GLY A 159 1.52 -4.76 6.30
CA GLY A 159 1.85 -3.65 5.40
C GLY A 159 1.95 -4.04 3.94
N THR A 160 2.49 -3.12 3.13
CA THR A 160 2.85 -3.44 1.74
C THR A 160 4.09 -4.34 1.69
N PRO A 161 4.34 -5.08 0.60
CA PRO A 161 5.47 -6.01 0.54
C PRO A 161 6.84 -5.34 0.77
N CYS A 162 7.03 -4.11 0.27
CA CYS A 162 8.28 -3.39 0.50
C CYS A 162 8.44 -2.93 1.97
N GLN A 163 7.35 -2.68 2.70
CA GLN A 163 7.39 -2.39 4.13
C GLN A 163 7.62 -3.65 4.95
N VAL A 164 6.95 -4.76 4.62
CA VAL A 164 7.15 -6.07 5.26
C VAL A 164 8.60 -6.51 5.11
N SER A 165 9.15 -6.40 3.89
CA SER A 165 10.55 -6.70 3.63
C SER A 165 11.51 -5.79 4.41
N ALA A 166 11.17 -4.52 4.64
CA ALA A 166 11.98 -3.60 5.42
C ALA A 166 11.97 -3.95 6.91
N VAL A 167 10.79 -4.27 7.47
CA VAL A 167 10.63 -4.71 8.87
C VAL A 167 11.35 -6.02 9.10
N LYS A 168 11.21 -6.99 8.19
CA LYS A 168 11.91 -8.27 8.25
C LYS A 168 13.42 -8.08 8.38
N SER A 169 14.05 -7.38 7.42
CA SER A 169 15.50 -7.14 7.46
C SER A 169 15.92 -6.29 8.67
N PHE A 170 15.10 -5.34 9.11
CA PHE A 170 15.41 -4.56 10.32
C PHE A 170 15.41 -5.46 11.58
N CYS A 171 14.41 -6.31 11.74
CA CYS A 171 14.25 -7.18 12.91
C CYS A 171 15.33 -8.27 12.97
N GLU A 172 15.63 -8.93 11.86
CA GLU A 172 16.67 -9.97 11.77
C GLU A 172 18.06 -9.46 12.19
N LYS A 173 18.32 -8.15 12.05
CA LYS A 173 19.58 -7.52 12.47
C LYS A 173 19.60 -7.09 13.94
N LYS A 174 18.48 -7.18 14.66
CA LYS A 174 18.26 -6.51 15.95
C LYS A 174 17.67 -7.40 17.04
N ALA A 175 16.95 -8.46 16.69
CA ALA A 175 16.26 -9.35 17.64
C ALA A 175 16.08 -10.76 17.08
N ASN A 176 15.73 -11.70 17.97
CA ASN A 176 15.15 -12.97 17.55
C ASN A 176 13.76 -12.72 16.94
N CYS A 177 13.49 -13.35 15.79
CA CYS A 177 12.29 -13.14 15.00
C CYS A 177 11.34 -14.35 14.98
N ASP A 178 11.56 -15.37 15.83
CA ASP A 178 10.69 -16.55 15.90
C ASP A 178 9.20 -16.21 16.12
N ASN A 179 8.93 -15.10 16.83
CA ASN A 179 7.57 -14.63 17.12
C ASN A 179 7.12 -13.46 16.23
N LEU A 180 7.87 -13.13 15.17
CA LEU A 180 7.51 -12.09 14.21
C LEU A 180 6.66 -12.70 13.09
N PHE A 181 5.37 -12.39 13.11
CA PHE A 181 4.42 -12.79 12.09
C PHE A 181 4.20 -11.66 11.08
N LEU A 182 4.40 -11.95 9.80
CA LEU A 182 4.34 -10.98 8.73
C LEU A 182 3.12 -11.22 7.84
N LEU A 183 2.30 -10.18 7.68
CA LEU A 183 1.14 -10.17 6.78
C LEU A 183 1.33 -9.06 5.74
N GLU A 184 1.33 -9.40 4.46
CA GLU A 184 1.35 -8.38 3.41
C GLU A 184 0.04 -8.30 2.64
N ILE A 185 -0.32 -7.08 2.24
CA ILE A 185 -1.40 -6.86 1.29
C ILE A 185 -0.87 -6.90 -0.15
N LEU A 186 -1.69 -7.32 -1.11
CA LEU A 186 -1.43 -7.04 -2.51
C LEU A 186 -1.41 -5.52 -2.73
N CYS A 187 -0.34 -5.04 -3.35
CA CYS A 187 -0.10 -3.61 -3.55
C CYS A 187 0.21 -3.36 -5.03
N TYR A 188 -0.53 -2.44 -5.64
CA TYR A 188 -0.37 -2.06 -7.05
C TYR A 188 0.31 -0.69 -7.25
N GLY A 189 0.88 -0.14 -6.18
CA GLY A 189 1.50 1.18 -6.22
C GLY A 189 1.20 1.97 -4.95
N VAL A 190 2.11 2.86 -4.59
CA VAL A 190 2.03 3.65 -3.36
C VAL A 190 1.85 5.12 -3.71
N PRO A 191 0.69 5.71 -3.40
CA PRO A 191 0.45 7.13 -3.69
C PRO A 191 1.14 8.10 -2.74
N SER A 192 1.29 9.35 -3.21
CA SER A 192 1.99 10.42 -2.48
C SER A 192 1.23 10.93 -1.25
N PRO A 193 1.86 10.93 -0.05
CA PRO A 193 1.34 11.62 1.13
C PRO A 193 1.02 13.09 0.90
N MET A 194 1.87 13.80 0.14
CA MET A 194 1.68 15.23 -0.12
C MET A 194 0.45 15.51 -0.98
N ILE A 195 0.16 14.67 -1.98
CA ILE A 195 -1.07 14.81 -2.79
C ILE A 195 -2.30 14.58 -1.91
N PHE A 196 -2.29 13.55 -1.06
CA PHE A 196 -3.40 13.28 -0.15
C PHE A 196 -3.62 14.39 0.87
N GLN A 197 -2.56 14.95 1.46
CA GLN A 197 -2.68 16.06 2.40
C GLN A 197 -3.25 17.32 1.73
N ASN A 198 -2.86 17.62 0.48
CA ASN A 198 -3.47 18.70 -0.28
C ASN A 198 -4.93 18.40 -0.67
N HIS A 199 -5.27 17.13 -0.92
CA HIS A 199 -6.65 16.70 -1.14
C HIS A 199 -7.51 17.02 0.07
N LEU A 200 -7.12 16.57 1.27
CA LEU A 200 -7.82 16.87 2.51
C LEU A 200 -7.98 18.38 2.71
N LYS A 201 -6.89 19.14 2.57
CA LYS A 201 -6.94 20.61 2.68
C LYS A 201 -7.94 21.25 1.70
N GLN A 202 -8.05 20.72 0.46
CA GLN A 202 -9.03 21.21 -0.50
C GLN A 202 -10.46 20.91 -0.08
N ILE A 203 -10.72 19.76 0.54
CA ILE A 203 -12.03 19.44 1.15
C ILE A 203 -12.34 20.44 2.26
N GLU A 204 -11.40 20.63 3.19
CA GLU A 204 -11.59 21.52 4.34
C GLU A 204 -11.86 22.97 3.91
N LEU A 205 -11.21 23.43 2.84
CA LEU A 205 -11.48 24.74 2.25
C LEU A 205 -12.88 24.84 1.63
N ASN A 206 -13.33 23.80 0.93
CA ASN A 206 -14.63 23.79 0.27
C ASN A 206 -15.79 23.79 1.27
N TYR A 207 -15.66 23.02 2.35
CA TYR A 207 -16.73 22.83 3.35
C TYR A 207 -16.53 23.67 4.62
N LYS A 208 -15.39 24.36 4.76
CA LYS A 208 -15.04 25.20 5.91
C LYS A 208 -15.05 24.47 7.24
N ASP A 209 -14.66 23.20 7.24
CA ASP A 209 -14.55 22.36 8.43
C ASP A 209 -13.46 21.29 8.25
N ALA A 210 -12.90 20.79 9.34
CA ALA A 210 -11.81 19.83 9.32
C ALA A 210 -12.29 18.42 9.00
N VAL A 211 -11.51 17.67 8.21
CA VAL A 211 -11.75 16.25 7.97
C VAL A 211 -11.30 15.46 9.21
N CYS A 212 -12.15 14.58 9.72
CA CYS A 212 -11.83 13.71 10.87
C CYS A 212 -11.77 12.22 10.51
N ASN A 213 -12.27 11.83 9.34
CA ASN A 213 -12.15 10.47 8.81
C ASN A 213 -12.18 10.48 7.27
N TYR A 214 -11.55 9.48 6.64
CA TYR A 214 -11.55 9.32 5.19
C TYR A 214 -11.54 7.84 4.82
N LEU A 215 -12.48 7.43 3.98
CA LEU A 215 -12.52 6.09 3.39
C LEU A 215 -12.15 6.20 1.92
N PHE A 216 -11.08 5.51 1.52
CA PHE A 216 -10.78 5.35 0.09
C PHE A 216 -11.68 4.32 -0.59
N ARG A 217 -12.39 3.53 0.20
CA ARG A 217 -13.33 2.52 -0.25
C ARG A 217 -14.47 2.47 0.76
N ASP A 218 -15.49 3.23 0.46
CA ASP A 218 -16.77 3.21 1.13
C ASP A 218 -17.66 2.16 0.48
N GLU A 219 -17.73 0.99 1.12
CA GLU A 219 -18.49 -0.17 0.62
C GLU A 219 -19.92 -0.20 1.15
N SER A 220 -20.45 0.93 1.65
CA SER A 220 -21.84 1.02 2.13
C SER A 220 -22.87 0.64 1.05
N GLY A 221 -22.52 0.81 -0.22
CA GLY A 221 -23.31 0.35 -1.35
C GLY A 221 -23.07 -1.11 -1.80
N GLY A 222 -22.14 -1.82 -1.16
CA GLY A 222 -21.76 -3.20 -1.46
C GLY A 222 -20.41 -3.34 -2.17
N TRP A 223 -19.77 -4.49 -1.98
CA TRP A 223 -18.49 -4.84 -2.59
C TRP A 223 -18.62 -5.04 -4.10
N GLY A 224 -17.73 -4.41 -4.87
CA GLY A 224 -17.78 -4.41 -6.33
C GLY A 224 -18.39 -3.15 -6.93
N GLN A 225 -18.80 -2.17 -6.10
CA GLN A 225 -18.96 -0.81 -6.58
C GLN A 225 -17.62 -0.25 -7.09
N TYR A 226 -17.68 0.75 -7.98
CA TYR A 226 -16.52 1.56 -8.30
C TYR A 226 -15.90 2.10 -7.00
N TYR A 227 -14.59 2.32 -6.95
CA TYR A 227 -13.84 2.73 -5.75
C TYR A 227 -14.36 4.07 -5.18
N ILE A 228 -15.47 4.02 -4.43
CA ILE A 228 -16.12 5.20 -3.90
C ILE A 228 -15.32 5.69 -2.70
N HIS A 229 -14.86 6.93 -2.76
CA HIS A 229 -14.27 7.61 -1.62
C HIS A 229 -15.33 8.40 -0.86
N SER A 230 -15.17 8.48 0.46
CA SER A 230 -15.99 9.29 1.36
C SER A 230 -15.16 9.92 2.48
N ALA A 231 -15.70 10.92 3.16
CA ALA A 231 -15.06 11.59 4.28
C ALA A 231 -16.08 12.06 5.32
N ASP A 232 -15.68 12.09 6.58
CA ASP A 232 -16.47 12.68 7.66
C ASP A 232 -15.79 13.98 8.13
N LEU A 233 -16.59 15.01 8.39
CA LEU A 233 -16.13 16.27 8.96
C LEU A 233 -16.42 16.37 10.46
N LYS A 234 -15.70 17.26 11.17
CA LYS A 234 -15.87 17.44 12.63
C LYS A 234 -17.26 17.90 13.04
N ASN A 235 -17.99 18.60 12.18
CA ASN A 235 -19.38 19.00 12.41
C ASN A 235 -20.39 17.84 12.26
N GLY A 236 -19.94 16.63 11.93
CA GLY A 236 -20.77 15.44 11.77
C GLY A 236 -21.33 15.23 10.36
N MET A 237 -20.96 16.08 9.40
CA MET A 237 -21.36 15.90 7.99
C MET A 237 -20.58 14.74 7.35
N HIS A 238 -21.31 13.84 6.70
CA HIS A 238 -20.76 12.76 5.88
C HIS A 238 -20.80 13.15 4.40
N LEU A 239 -19.64 13.13 3.75
CA LEU A 239 -19.45 13.46 2.34
C LEU A 239 -19.24 12.18 1.54
N TYR A 240 -20.18 11.85 0.67
CA TYR A 240 -20.20 10.58 -0.06
C TYR A 240 -20.09 10.81 -1.57
N ASN A 241 -19.15 10.12 -2.21
CA ASN A 241 -19.01 10.09 -3.68
C ASN A 241 -18.87 11.48 -4.34
N GLU A 242 -18.19 12.40 -3.68
CA GLU A 242 -17.95 13.74 -4.21
C GLU A 242 -16.99 13.72 -5.40
N THR A 243 -17.22 14.60 -6.39
CA THR A 243 -16.40 14.63 -7.63
C THR A 243 -14.91 14.81 -7.33
N LEU A 244 -14.59 15.72 -6.40
CA LEU A 244 -13.21 15.96 -5.94
C LEU A 244 -12.54 14.68 -5.41
N PHE A 245 -13.30 13.79 -4.76
CA PHE A 245 -12.79 12.58 -4.11
C PHE A 245 -12.55 11.51 -5.17
N GLN A 246 -13.49 11.35 -6.08
CA GLN A 246 -13.36 10.43 -7.22
C GLN A 246 -12.20 10.84 -8.15
N ASP A 247 -11.85 12.13 -8.23
CA ASP A 247 -10.70 12.55 -9.01
C ASP A 247 -9.35 12.21 -8.34
N LEU A 248 -9.29 12.05 -7.02
CA LEU A 248 -8.12 11.44 -6.35
C LEU A 248 -7.97 9.95 -6.73
N GLU A 249 -9.08 9.22 -6.77
CA GLU A 249 -9.11 7.82 -7.25
C GLU A 249 -8.61 7.72 -8.70
N LYS A 250 -9.08 8.61 -9.58
CA LYS A 250 -8.65 8.63 -10.98
C LYS A 250 -7.17 8.97 -11.13
N LEU A 251 -6.60 9.82 -10.27
CA LEU A 251 -5.15 10.04 -10.23
C LEU A 251 -4.39 8.77 -9.88
N TYR A 252 -4.92 7.97 -8.95
CA TYR A 252 -4.32 6.68 -8.60
C TYR A 252 -4.40 5.68 -9.74
N ARG A 253 -5.57 5.52 -10.37
CA ARG A 253 -5.76 4.59 -11.50
C ARG A 253 -5.03 4.98 -12.77
N SER A 254 -4.75 6.25 -12.97
CA SER A 254 -3.87 6.74 -14.03
C SER A 254 -2.38 6.67 -13.66
N HIS A 255 -2.07 6.23 -12.44
CA HIS A 255 -0.72 6.08 -11.88
C HIS A 255 0.13 7.36 -11.81
N TYR A 256 -0.44 8.55 -12.01
CA TYR A 256 0.32 9.81 -11.91
C TYR A 256 0.85 10.08 -10.50
N ASN A 257 0.03 9.79 -9.49
CA ASN A 257 0.38 10.02 -8.10
C ASN A 257 1.07 8.81 -7.44
N VAL A 258 1.48 7.79 -8.21
CA VAL A 258 2.17 6.58 -7.73
C VAL A 258 3.69 6.81 -7.70
N ARG A 259 4.37 6.32 -6.66
CA ARG A 259 5.82 6.48 -6.47
C ARG A 259 6.62 5.87 -7.61
N GLN A 260 7.67 6.54 -8.05
CA GLN A 260 8.52 6.10 -9.17
C GLN A 260 9.02 4.65 -9.05
N SER A 261 9.45 4.21 -7.87
CA SER A 261 9.92 2.83 -7.67
C SER A 261 8.84 1.76 -7.86
N CYS A 262 7.56 2.13 -7.84
CA CYS A 262 6.46 1.17 -8.03
C CYS A 262 6.33 0.71 -9.49
N PHE A 263 6.80 1.51 -10.46
CA PHE A 263 6.80 1.13 -11.88
C PHE A 263 7.82 0.01 -12.20
N GLU A 264 8.78 -0.21 -11.30
CA GLU A 264 9.79 -1.27 -11.37
C GLU A 264 9.79 -2.10 -10.08
N CYS A 265 8.61 -2.29 -9.49
CA CYS A 265 8.47 -2.90 -8.17
C CYS A 265 8.98 -4.35 -8.17
N ARG A 266 9.93 -4.64 -7.28
CA ARG A 266 10.55 -5.98 -7.13
C ARG A 266 9.66 -7.02 -6.44
N TYR A 267 8.47 -6.63 -5.99
CA TYR A 267 7.53 -7.47 -5.23
C TYR A 267 6.24 -7.79 -6.00
N ILE A 268 6.18 -7.46 -7.29
CA ILE A 268 5.13 -7.94 -8.20
C ILE A 268 5.37 -9.43 -8.47
N GLY A 269 4.28 -10.19 -8.60
CA GLY A 269 4.34 -11.61 -8.94
C GLY A 269 4.11 -12.57 -7.77
N ARG A 270 4.36 -13.84 -8.07
CA ARG A 270 4.10 -14.98 -7.17
C ARG A 270 5.00 -15.04 -5.94
N LYS A 271 6.26 -14.60 -6.06
CA LYS A 271 7.21 -14.67 -4.94
C LYS A 271 6.88 -13.59 -3.91
N ARG A 272 6.53 -14.02 -2.70
CA ARG A 272 6.06 -13.18 -1.59
C ARG A 272 7.15 -13.01 -0.53
N CYS A 273 7.00 -12.06 0.40
CA CYS A 273 7.99 -11.87 1.49
C CYS A 273 7.39 -11.95 2.92
N ALA A 274 6.08 -12.13 3.01
CA ALA A 274 5.33 -12.31 4.26
C ALA A 274 4.96 -13.78 4.49
N ASP A 275 4.52 -14.12 5.70
CA ASP A 275 3.99 -15.45 6.04
C ASP A 275 2.63 -15.70 5.38
N ILE A 276 1.78 -14.67 5.36
CA ILE A 276 0.52 -14.66 4.62
C ILE A 276 0.46 -13.42 3.72
N THR A 277 -0.08 -13.59 2.51
CA THR A 277 -0.49 -12.48 1.64
C THR A 277 -2.00 -12.46 1.50
N ILE A 278 -2.62 -11.29 1.61
CA ILE A 278 -4.05 -11.09 1.35
C ILE A 278 -4.29 -10.01 0.30
N GLY A 279 -5.40 -10.08 -0.41
CA GLY A 279 -5.83 -9.03 -1.34
C GLY A 279 -7.30 -9.20 -1.69
N ASP A 280 -7.87 -8.25 -2.41
CA ASP A 280 -9.19 -8.45 -3.01
C ASP A 280 -9.13 -9.63 -4.00
N CYS A 281 -10.14 -10.51 -3.99
CA CYS A 281 -10.30 -11.56 -4.98
C CYS A 281 -11.13 -11.04 -6.16
N TRP A 282 -10.55 -10.19 -6.99
CA TRP A 282 -11.24 -9.72 -8.19
C TRP A 282 -11.61 -10.91 -9.09
N GLY A 283 -12.82 -10.88 -9.67
CA GLY A 283 -13.32 -11.96 -10.54
C GLY A 283 -13.76 -13.22 -9.82
N VAL A 284 -14.05 -13.19 -8.51
CA VAL A 284 -14.46 -14.40 -7.74
C VAL A 284 -15.61 -15.18 -8.38
N HIS A 285 -16.57 -14.50 -9.03
CA HIS A 285 -17.69 -15.10 -9.73
C HIS A 285 -17.29 -15.95 -10.95
N GLU A 286 -16.09 -15.70 -11.51
CA GLU A 286 -15.50 -16.51 -12.59
C GLU A 286 -14.78 -17.75 -12.04
N ILE A 287 -14.43 -17.74 -10.74
CA ILE A 287 -13.75 -18.83 -10.04
C ILE A 287 -14.78 -19.84 -9.54
N THR A 288 -15.79 -19.38 -8.81
CA THR A 288 -16.84 -20.22 -8.25
C THR A 288 -18.13 -19.42 -8.03
N LYS A 289 -19.27 -20.10 -8.15
CA LYS A 289 -20.60 -19.53 -7.81
C LYS A 289 -20.93 -19.66 -6.32
N GLU A 290 -20.21 -20.50 -5.59
CA GLU A 290 -20.44 -20.75 -4.16
C GLU A 290 -19.96 -19.58 -3.28
N PHE A 291 -18.98 -18.82 -3.79
CA PHE A 291 -18.48 -17.59 -3.18
C PHE A 291 -19.05 -16.39 -3.92
N ASP A 292 -20.35 -16.19 -3.82
CA ASP A 292 -20.94 -14.89 -4.14
C ASP A 292 -21.04 -14.08 -2.85
N SER A 293 -20.31 -12.98 -2.79
CA SER A 293 -20.41 -12.10 -1.63
C SER A 293 -20.43 -10.64 -2.00
N LYS A 294 -21.62 -10.09 -1.79
CA LYS A 294 -21.91 -8.66 -1.66
C LYS A 294 -21.02 -7.95 -0.62
N ASP A 295 -20.45 -8.67 0.34
CA ASP A 295 -19.63 -8.11 1.43
C ASP A 295 -18.14 -8.41 1.27
N GLY A 296 -17.75 -8.97 0.12
CA GLY A 296 -16.40 -9.00 -0.42
C GLY A 296 -15.53 -10.19 -0.06
N VAL A 297 -14.82 -10.74 -1.03
CA VAL A 297 -13.98 -11.95 -0.89
C VAL A 297 -12.52 -11.59 -1.05
N SER A 298 -11.67 -12.14 -0.21
CA SER A 298 -10.23 -11.97 -0.30
C SER A 298 -9.57 -13.19 -0.94
N LEU A 299 -8.53 -12.95 -1.73
CA LEU A 299 -7.55 -14.00 -2.02
C LEU A 299 -6.58 -14.10 -0.85
N VAL A 300 -6.00 -15.29 -0.68
CA VAL A 300 -5.01 -15.59 0.35
C VAL A 300 -3.90 -16.43 -0.25
N LEU A 301 -2.65 -16.06 0.02
CA LEU A 301 -1.49 -16.90 -0.24
C LEU A 301 -0.84 -17.25 1.10
N ILE A 302 -0.78 -18.53 1.41
CA ILE A 302 -0.04 -19.05 2.56
C ILE A 302 1.37 -19.35 2.08
N ASN A 303 2.35 -18.61 2.58
CA ASN A 303 3.71 -18.62 2.05
C ASN A 303 4.68 -19.43 2.91
N THR A 304 4.49 -19.48 4.23
CA THR A 304 5.40 -20.15 5.17
C THR A 304 4.66 -21.14 6.07
N SER A 305 5.41 -21.99 6.78
CA SER A 305 4.88 -22.84 7.84
C SER A 305 4.21 -22.05 8.97
N PHE A 306 4.79 -20.92 9.39
CA PHE A 306 4.18 -20.06 10.40
C PHE A 306 2.85 -19.45 9.91
N GLY A 307 2.80 -19.04 8.64
CA GLY A 307 1.55 -18.64 7.98
C GLY A 307 0.49 -19.74 7.99
N ARG A 308 0.89 -20.98 7.74
CA ARG A 308 -0.01 -22.13 7.77
C ARG A 308 -0.56 -22.41 9.17
N GLU A 309 0.28 -22.30 10.21
CA GLU A 309 -0.14 -22.46 11.61
C GLU A 309 -1.21 -21.43 12.01
N VAL A 310 -0.96 -20.15 11.72
CA VAL A 310 -1.93 -19.07 12.00
C VAL A 310 -3.20 -19.26 11.18
N TRP A 311 -3.09 -19.60 9.89
CA TRP A 311 -4.25 -19.85 9.03
C TRP A 311 -5.13 -20.99 9.55
N ASN A 312 -4.53 -22.11 9.94
CA ASN A 312 -5.26 -23.24 10.52
C ASN A 312 -5.94 -22.86 11.84
N SER A 313 -5.36 -21.93 12.60
CA SER A 313 -5.93 -21.49 13.88
C SER A 313 -7.18 -20.64 13.73
N ILE A 314 -7.36 -19.97 12.58
CA ILE A 314 -8.55 -19.14 12.29
C ILE A 314 -9.57 -19.83 11.38
N CYS A 315 -9.36 -21.10 11.01
CA CYS A 315 -10.16 -21.79 9.99
C CYS A 315 -11.66 -21.90 10.34
N ASN A 316 -12.01 -21.89 11.62
CA ASN A 316 -13.40 -21.92 12.07
C ASN A 316 -14.10 -20.55 11.98
N ASP A 317 -13.33 -19.46 11.87
CA ASP A 317 -13.87 -18.10 11.75
C ASP A 317 -13.98 -17.65 10.28
N VAL A 318 -13.37 -18.39 9.35
CA VAL A 318 -13.30 -18.04 7.93
C VAL A 318 -13.91 -19.13 7.05
N ASN A 319 -14.79 -18.74 6.12
CA ASN A 319 -15.14 -19.62 5.02
C ASN A 319 -14.01 -19.53 3.98
N SER A 320 -13.45 -20.65 3.57
CA SER A 320 -12.34 -20.69 2.63
C SER A 320 -12.41 -21.85 1.66
N LEU A 321 -11.87 -21.64 0.47
CA LEU A 321 -11.76 -22.64 -0.59
C LEU A 321 -10.34 -22.60 -1.15
N GLU A 322 -9.64 -23.73 -1.13
CA GLU A 322 -8.34 -23.89 -1.78
C GLU A 322 -8.52 -23.88 -3.30
N ILE A 323 -7.65 -23.14 -3.99
CA ILE A 323 -7.72 -22.99 -5.45
C ILE A 323 -6.33 -23.07 -6.07
N GLU A 324 -6.29 -23.36 -7.37
CA GLU A 324 -5.06 -23.24 -8.15
C GLU A 324 -4.64 -21.78 -8.29
N TYR A 325 -3.39 -21.47 -7.94
CA TYR A 325 -2.85 -20.10 -7.98
C TYR A 325 -3.08 -19.40 -9.32
N ASN A 326 -2.93 -20.12 -10.45
CA ASN A 326 -3.04 -19.55 -11.79
C ASN A 326 -4.46 -19.04 -12.11
N VAL A 327 -5.47 -19.45 -11.33
CA VAL A 327 -6.82 -18.91 -11.44
C VAL A 327 -6.88 -17.47 -10.94
N LEU A 328 -6.12 -17.11 -9.90
CA LEU A 328 -6.07 -15.75 -9.36
C LEU A 328 -5.44 -14.76 -10.34
N GLU A 329 -4.46 -15.20 -11.14
CA GLU A 329 -3.72 -14.36 -12.08
C GLU A 329 -4.59 -13.75 -13.18
N LYS A 330 -5.72 -14.39 -13.52
CA LYS A 330 -6.63 -13.93 -14.58
C LYS A 330 -7.25 -12.57 -14.29
N SER A 331 -7.55 -12.32 -13.01
CA SER A 331 -8.35 -11.17 -12.59
C SER A 331 -7.62 -10.30 -11.56
N ASN A 332 -6.45 -10.71 -11.07
CA ASN A 332 -5.65 -9.99 -10.09
C ASN A 332 -4.28 -9.59 -10.67
N GLY A 333 -4.26 -8.52 -11.45
CA GLY A 333 -3.08 -8.07 -12.21
C GLY A 333 -1.79 -7.87 -11.39
N VAL A 334 -1.88 -7.53 -10.10
CA VAL A 334 -0.72 -7.41 -9.17
C VAL A 334 0.13 -8.70 -9.12
N LEU A 335 -0.48 -9.85 -9.37
CA LEU A 335 0.18 -11.15 -9.40
C LEU A 335 0.97 -11.39 -10.70
N VAL A 336 0.85 -10.50 -11.69
CA VAL A 336 1.39 -10.67 -13.05
C VAL A 336 2.23 -9.46 -13.49
N HIS A 337 1.73 -8.25 -13.30
CA HIS A 337 2.37 -7.01 -13.75
C HIS A 337 2.20 -5.87 -12.74
N GLY A 338 3.07 -4.87 -12.84
CA GLY A 338 2.99 -3.64 -12.04
C GLY A 338 2.21 -2.52 -12.76
N PRO A 339 2.06 -1.36 -12.10
CA PRO A 339 1.51 -0.18 -12.74
C PRO A 339 2.42 0.31 -13.87
N GLU A 340 1.83 0.82 -14.96
CA GLU A 340 2.57 1.43 -16.05
C GLU A 340 2.83 2.91 -15.78
N LYS A 341 4.06 3.37 -16.04
CA LYS A 341 4.44 4.78 -15.88
C LYS A 341 3.81 5.65 -16.99
N PRO A 342 3.04 6.70 -16.65
CA PRO A 342 2.53 7.64 -17.64
C PRO A 342 3.66 8.34 -18.41
N ASN A 343 3.45 8.57 -19.71
CA ASN A 343 4.46 9.19 -20.58
C ASN A 343 4.85 10.62 -20.14
N ASP A 344 3.92 11.34 -19.55
CA ASP A 344 4.01 12.71 -19.04
C ASP A 344 4.09 12.76 -17.51
N TYR A 345 4.49 11.66 -16.85
CA TYR A 345 4.67 11.60 -15.38
C TYR A 345 5.57 12.71 -14.83
N GLU A 346 6.70 13.02 -15.49
CA GLU A 346 7.59 14.10 -15.06
C GLU A 346 6.95 15.49 -15.24
N GLU A 347 6.08 15.65 -16.26
CA GLU A 347 5.34 16.89 -16.47
C GLU A 347 4.28 17.08 -15.38
N PHE A 348 3.59 16.01 -14.99
CA PHE A 348 2.64 16.00 -13.87
C PHE A 348 3.29 16.55 -12.60
N TRP A 349 4.45 16.01 -12.19
CA TRP A 349 5.12 16.46 -10.97
C TRP A 349 5.66 17.89 -11.05
N LYS A 350 6.20 18.30 -12.22
CA LYS A 350 6.61 19.70 -12.46
C LYS A 350 5.42 20.65 -12.38
N TRP A 351 4.26 20.24 -12.92
CA TRP A 351 3.03 21.03 -12.87
C TRP A 351 2.52 21.15 -11.43
N PHE A 352 2.49 20.05 -10.69
CA PHE A 352 2.09 20.02 -9.30
C PHE A 352 2.95 20.94 -8.42
N GLN A 353 4.28 20.87 -8.55
CA GLN A 353 5.19 21.75 -7.82
C GLN A 353 5.01 23.24 -8.17
N LYS A 354 4.69 23.54 -9.44
CA LYS A 354 4.56 24.92 -9.91
C LYS A 354 3.18 25.55 -9.68
N ARG A 355 2.11 24.74 -9.76
CA ARG A 355 0.71 25.22 -9.81
C ARG A 355 -0.15 24.72 -8.65
N GLY A 356 0.33 23.74 -7.88
CA GLY A 356 -0.39 23.17 -6.74
C GLY A 356 -1.43 22.12 -7.14
N TYR A 357 -2.14 21.63 -6.12
CA TYR A 357 -3.03 20.47 -6.22
C TYR A 357 -4.25 20.69 -7.14
N LEU A 358 -5.00 21.77 -6.93
CA LEU A 358 -6.25 22.01 -7.67
C LEU A 358 -6.01 22.14 -9.18
N GLU A 359 -5.01 22.92 -9.58
CA GLU A 359 -4.61 23.07 -10.98
C GLU A 359 -4.07 21.77 -11.59
N THR A 360 -3.55 20.86 -10.75
CA THR A 360 -3.12 19.53 -11.18
C THR A 360 -4.33 18.64 -11.48
N LEU A 361 -5.35 18.64 -10.62
CA LEU A 361 -6.60 17.94 -10.89
C LEU A 361 -7.27 18.45 -12.17
N ILE A 362 -7.40 19.77 -12.31
CA ILE A 362 -7.99 20.40 -13.51
C ILE A 362 -7.30 19.93 -14.80
N ARG A 363 -5.98 19.75 -14.75
CA ARG A 363 -5.21 19.39 -15.94
C ARG A 363 -5.19 17.90 -16.22
N PHE A 364 -5.06 17.06 -15.20
CA PHE A 364 -4.76 15.63 -15.35
C PHE A 364 -5.93 14.70 -15.04
N THR A 365 -7.09 15.22 -14.62
CA THR A 365 -8.29 14.41 -14.38
C THR A 365 -9.55 15.07 -14.97
N PRO A 366 -10.66 14.31 -15.12
CA PRO A 366 -11.95 14.84 -15.54
C PRO A 366 -12.48 16.03 -14.72
N TYR A 367 -11.92 16.31 -13.53
CA TYR A 367 -12.24 17.49 -12.72
C TYR A 367 -12.20 18.80 -13.52
N GLY A 368 -11.29 18.94 -14.49
CA GLY A 368 -11.17 20.14 -15.32
C GLY A 368 -12.14 20.23 -16.50
N GLY A 369 -13.02 19.23 -16.68
CA GLY A 369 -14.01 19.19 -17.75
C GLY A 369 -13.41 19.38 -19.14
N ILE A 370 -13.76 20.50 -19.79
CA ILE A 370 -13.30 20.83 -21.15
C ILE A 370 -11.77 21.00 -21.19
N ARG A 371 -11.15 21.59 -20.16
CA ARG A 371 -9.70 21.81 -20.12
C ARG A 371 -8.93 20.49 -20.14
N TYR A 372 -9.38 19.52 -19.33
CA TYR A 372 -8.86 18.16 -19.35
C TYR A 372 -9.04 17.50 -20.73
N SER A 373 -10.25 17.62 -21.30
CA SER A 373 -10.57 17.02 -22.61
C SER A 373 -9.66 17.54 -23.73
N ILE A 374 -9.35 18.84 -23.74
CA ILE A 374 -8.42 19.46 -24.70
C ILE A 374 -7.00 18.95 -24.48
N TYR A 375 -6.51 18.99 -23.23
CA TYR A 375 -5.15 18.54 -22.91
C TYR A 375 -4.93 17.08 -23.31
N HIS A 376 -5.86 16.20 -22.94
CA HIS A 376 -5.76 14.77 -23.24
C HIS A 376 -5.77 14.49 -24.75
N LYS A 377 -6.57 15.22 -25.54
CA LYS A 377 -6.53 15.14 -27.01
C LYS A 377 -5.17 15.53 -27.58
N ILE A 378 -4.57 16.61 -27.07
CA ILE A 378 -3.24 17.08 -27.50
C ILE A 378 -2.16 16.04 -27.17
N CYS A 379 -2.14 15.50 -25.95
CA CYS A 379 -1.20 14.45 -25.56
C CYS A 379 -1.34 13.19 -26.43
N ASN A 380 -2.56 12.75 -26.70
CA ASN A 380 -2.80 11.60 -27.58
C ASN A 380 -2.32 11.83 -29.02
N MET A 381 -2.50 13.04 -29.56
CA MET A 381 -1.97 13.40 -30.88
C MET A 381 -0.43 13.35 -30.88
N LYS A 382 0.23 13.95 -29.89
CA LYS A 382 1.70 13.91 -29.75
C LYS A 382 2.24 12.49 -29.65
N ASN A 383 1.59 11.63 -28.86
CA ASN A 383 1.99 10.23 -28.70
C ASN A 383 1.85 9.43 -30.01
N ARG A 384 0.78 9.67 -30.78
CA ARG A 384 0.60 9.04 -32.10
C ARG A 384 1.70 9.48 -33.08
N LEU A 385 2.04 10.78 -33.11
CA LEU A 385 3.12 11.30 -33.95
C LEU A 385 4.48 10.70 -33.58
N ARG A 386 4.79 10.62 -32.28
CA ARG A 386 6.05 10.03 -31.79
C ARG A 386 6.18 8.55 -32.13
N LYS A 387 5.09 7.77 -32.02
CA LYS A 387 5.06 6.36 -32.43
C LYS A 387 5.25 6.17 -33.94
N LYS A 388 4.69 7.06 -34.77
CA LYS A 388 4.90 7.03 -36.23
C LYS A 388 6.36 7.28 -36.58
N TRP A 389 6.96 8.33 -36.02
CA TRP A 389 8.37 8.68 -36.24
C TRP A 389 9.31 7.54 -35.85
N TYR A 390 9.12 6.95 -34.67
CA TYR A 390 9.95 5.83 -34.21
C TYR A 390 9.83 4.55 -35.08
N ASN A 391 8.67 4.34 -35.70
CA ASN A 391 8.44 3.24 -36.63
C ASN A 391 8.95 3.52 -38.05
N GLU A 392 9.07 4.79 -38.44
CA GLU A 392 9.69 5.21 -39.70
C GLU A 392 11.21 5.08 -39.61
N ASP A 393 11.84 5.51 -38.51
CA ASP A 393 13.28 5.37 -38.27
C ASP A 393 13.78 3.91 -38.20
N ARG A 394 12.92 2.97 -37.79
CA ARG A 394 13.24 1.51 -37.80
C ARG A 394 13.06 0.84 -39.16
N LYS A 395 12.44 1.52 -40.13
CA LYS A 395 12.28 1.02 -41.50
C LYS A 395 13.33 1.59 -42.45
N SER A 396 14.04 2.62 -42.04
CA SER A 396 15.08 3.32 -42.80
C SER A 396 16.52 2.98 -42.36
N GLY A 397 16.69 2.08 -41.39
CA GLY A 397 17.96 1.44 -41.03
C GLY A 397 17.82 -0.07 -41.02
#